data_AF-Q0ASB5-F1
#
_entry.id   AF-Q0ASB5-F1
#
_cell.length_a   1.000
_cell.length_b   1.000
_cell.length_c   1.000
_cell.angle_alpha   90.00
_cell.angle_beta   90.00
_cell.angle_gamma   90.00
#
_symmetry.space_group_name_H-M   'P 1'
#
loop_
_entity.id
_entity.type
_entity.pdbx_description
1 polymer ?
#
loop_
_entity_poly.entity_id
_entity_poly.type
_entity_poly.pdbx_seq_one_letter_code
_entity_poly.pdbx_strand_id
1 'polypeptide(L)'
;MVNAVIERFQRLDAAFSERASKGERLYGRFSALACISGEESPEQLVDRSLHIRDRMNEGLGTWRSPGRAMRLVFSAALAASDRTAGNFFTVRNALNTRRQERGSRTLSHGGSCAALALVVAGGDTSQVDNFFDILDEITLPWWNRVPAREDVLAATFAATGETPEDARRKLDQSRLALRSAGIPGHHVERAAQEICLGPINGGELAAAWTSLNTAVRGRPVLRSGVGKTGLAVLASRGRGRETADMLVSSFEAVRALRPRPSGQVSARLAMRLTQAQTGSTEPHAAARDLAAILAAQAAIIAVAAGSTAAIAAAS
;
A
#
# COMPACT_ATOMS: atom_id res chain seq x y z
N MET A 1 -22.33 -17.57 4.85
CA MET A 1 -21.22 -17.62 5.82
C MET A 1 -20.40 -16.36 5.57
N VAL A 2 -20.55 -15.33 6.41
CA VAL A 2 -19.81 -14.07 6.23
C VAL A 2 -18.35 -14.37 6.57
N ASN A 3 -17.43 -13.94 5.71
CA ASN A 3 -16.00 -14.20 5.88
C ASN A 3 -15.49 -13.49 7.15
N ALA A 4 -14.86 -14.22 8.07
CA ALA A 4 -14.34 -13.67 9.34
C ALA A 4 -13.44 -12.44 9.14
N VAL A 5 -12.71 -12.36 8.03
CA VAL A 5 -11.89 -11.19 7.67
C VAL A 5 -12.75 -9.96 7.36
N ILE A 6 -13.88 -10.14 6.68
CA ILE A 6 -14.83 -9.06 6.38
C ILE A 6 -15.51 -8.59 7.68
N GLU A 7 -15.92 -9.51 8.56
CA GLU A 7 -16.51 -9.15 9.85
C GLU A 7 -15.52 -8.36 10.71
N ARG A 8 -14.27 -8.82 10.79
CA ARG A 8 -13.20 -8.13 11.52
C ARG A 8 -12.95 -6.74 10.95
N PHE A 9 -12.89 -6.61 9.62
CA PHE A 9 -12.77 -5.31 8.96
C PHE A 9 -13.93 -4.37 9.32
N GLN A 10 -15.17 -4.85 9.30
CA GLN A 10 -16.35 -4.04 9.64
C GLN A 10 -16.32 -3.58 11.09
N ARG A 11 -15.91 -4.43 12.05
CA ARG A 11 -15.75 -4.06 13.45
C ARG A 11 -14.65 -3.00 13.64
N LEU A 12 -13.50 -3.18 12.99
CA LEU A 12 -12.41 -2.20 13.00
C LEU A 12 -12.83 -0.87 12.36
N ASP A 13 -13.54 -0.89 11.22
CA ASP A 13 -14.04 0.32 10.55
C ASP A 13 -15.04 1.07 11.42
N ALA A 14 -15.94 0.35 12.09
CA ALA A 14 -16.90 0.95 13.03
C ALA A 14 -16.16 1.61 14.20
N ALA A 15 -15.23 0.89 14.86
CA ALA A 15 -14.46 1.42 15.98
C ALA A 15 -13.61 2.65 15.59
N PHE A 16 -12.94 2.63 14.43
CA PHE A 16 -12.25 3.81 13.91
C PHE A 16 -13.22 4.94 13.58
N SER A 17 -14.38 4.66 12.98
CA SER A 17 -15.36 5.68 12.58
C SER A 17 -16.01 6.40 13.75
N GLU A 18 -16.19 5.71 14.88
CA GLU A 18 -16.71 6.28 16.13
C GLU A 18 -15.72 7.24 16.79
N ARG A 19 -14.43 6.91 16.78
CA ARG A 19 -13.39 7.64 17.53
C ARG A 19 -12.57 8.62 16.68
N ALA A 20 -12.53 8.42 15.36
CA ALA A 20 -11.83 9.33 14.45
C ALA A 20 -12.63 10.62 14.22
N SER A 21 -11.92 11.73 14.00
CA SER A 21 -12.56 13.00 13.66
C SER A 21 -13.30 12.91 12.32
N LYS A 22 -14.29 13.79 12.07
CA LYS A 22 -15.10 13.76 10.82
C LYS A 22 -14.24 13.74 9.55
N GLY A 23 -13.10 14.45 9.54
CA GLY A 23 -12.17 14.51 8.41
C GLY A 23 -11.28 13.27 8.23
N GLU A 24 -11.21 12.38 9.22
CA GLU A 24 -10.38 11.18 9.23
C GLU A 24 -11.15 9.91 8.88
N ARG A 25 -12.49 9.96 8.78
CA ARG A 25 -13.33 8.76 8.56
C ARG A 25 -12.93 7.93 7.34
N LEU A 26 -12.56 8.58 6.23
CA LEU A 26 -12.08 7.86 5.04
C LEU A 26 -10.76 7.12 5.32
N TYR A 27 -9.89 7.74 6.12
CA TYR A 27 -8.59 7.21 6.51
C TYR A 27 -8.74 6.09 7.54
N GLY A 28 -9.74 6.18 8.42
CA GLY A 28 -10.13 5.11 9.35
C GLY A 28 -10.35 3.75 8.68
N ARG A 29 -10.83 3.73 7.42
CA ARG A 29 -10.97 2.49 6.63
C ARG A 29 -9.64 1.85 6.26
N PHE A 30 -8.67 2.68 5.87
CA PHE A 30 -7.32 2.20 5.57
C PHE A 30 -6.59 1.82 6.86
N SER A 31 -6.89 2.49 7.98
CA SER A 31 -6.43 2.08 9.31
C SER A 31 -7.01 0.74 9.73
N ALA A 32 -8.30 0.51 9.51
CA ALA A 32 -8.95 -0.78 9.74
C ALA A 32 -8.29 -1.91 8.91
N LEU A 33 -7.95 -1.64 7.65
CA LEU A 33 -7.19 -2.58 6.83
C LEU A 33 -5.76 -2.81 7.35
N ALA A 34 -5.07 -1.78 7.83
CA ALA A 34 -3.74 -1.93 8.39
C ALA A 34 -3.75 -2.80 9.68
N CYS A 35 -4.83 -2.72 10.46
CA CYS A 35 -5.04 -3.49 11.69
C CYS A 35 -5.70 -4.87 11.48
N ILE A 36 -6.08 -5.22 10.24
CA ILE A 36 -6.92 -6.39 9.98
C ILE A 36 -6.31 -7.70 10.48
N SER A 37 -4.98 -7.76 10.49
CA SER A 37 -4.17 -8.93 10.85
C SER A 37 -3.71 -8.93 12.30
N GLY A 38 -3.96 -7.85 13.05
CA GLY A 38 -3.59 -7.80 14.46
C GLY A 38 -4.37 -8.85 15.25
N GLU A 39 -3.75 -9.46 16.24
CA GLU A 39 -4.40 -10.51 17.06
C GLU A 39 -5.30 -9.91 18.15
N GLU A 40 -5.01 -8.67 18.56
CA GLU A 40 -5.76 -7.93 19.57
C GLU A 40 -7.22 -7.64 19.15
N SER A 41 -8.03 -7.29 20.14
CA SER A 41 -9.40 -6.81 19.89
C SER A 41 -9.39 -5.52 19.05
N PRO A 42 -10.43 -5.29 18.23
CA PRO A 42 -10.55 -4.03 17.47
C PRO A 42 -10.41 -2.78 18.33
N GLU A 43 -10.98 -2.79 19.54
CA GLU A 43 -10.99 -1.66 20.46
C GLU A 43 -9.57 -1.33 20.95
N GLN A 44 -8.80 -2.34 21.34
CA GLN A 44 -7.41 -2.18 21.77
C GLN A 44 -6.52 -1.63 20.65
N LEU A 45 -6.66 -2.17 19.43
CA LEU A 45 -5.90 -1.70 18.27
C LEU A 45 -6.23 -0.25 17.94
N VAL A 46 -7.51 0.12 17.98
CA VAL A 46 -7.94 1.50 17.70
C VAL A 46 -7.41 2.46 18.76
N ASP A 47 -7.50 2.12 20.06
CA ASP A 47 -7.00 2.98 21.13
C ASP A 47 -5.48 3.18 21.03
N ARG A 48 -4.74 2.10 20.80
CA ARG A 48 -3.30 2.16 20.53
C ARG A 48 -2.97 3.02 19.31
N SER A 49 -3.72 2.85 18.22
CA SER A 49 -3.56 3.62 16.98
C SER A 49 -3.81 5.12 17.20
N LEU A 50 -4.83 5.48 17.98
CA LEU A 50 -5.15 6.88 18.28
C LEU A 50 -4.09 7.50 19.18
N HIS A 51 -3.62 6.76 20.20
CA HIS A 51 -2.52 7.20 21.04
C HIS A 51 -1.24 7.48 20.22
N ILE A 52 -0.87 6.56 19.32
CA ILE A 52 0.27 6.76 18.41
C ILE A 52 0.03 7.96 17.48
N ARG A 53 -1.20 8.14 16.97
CA ARG A 53 -1.57 9.28 16.11
C ARG A 53 -1.35 10.61 16.84
N ASP A 54 -1.71 10.70 18.10
CA ASP A 54 -1.56 11.94 18.86
C ASP A 54 -0.08 12.27 19.08
N ARG A 55 0.74 11.26 19.38
CA ARG A 55 2.21 11.42 19.39
C ARG A 55 2.77 11.80 18.01
N MET A 56 2.22 11.23 16.92
CA MET A 56 2.58 11.64 15.56
C MET A 56 2.20 13.10 15.27
N ASN A 57 1.06 13.56 15.78
CA ASN A 57 0.61 14.94 15.61
C ASN A 57 1.52 15.93 16.32
N GLU A 58 1.91 15.62 17.56
CA GLU A 58 2.87 16.41 18.34
C GLU A 58 4.22 16.50 17.64
N GLY A 59 4.80 15.35 17.25
CA GLY A 59 6.16 15.30 16.69
C GLY A 59 6.30 15.86 15.26
N LEU A 60 5.22 15.90 14.47
CA LEU A 60 5.25 16.39 13.08
C LEU A 60 4.76 17.82 12.91
N GLY A 61 3.99 18.35 13.87
CA GLY A 61 3.30 19.63 13.72
C GLY A 61 2.34 19.63 12.53
N THR A 62 2.08 20.79 11.93
CA THR A 62 1.06 20.95 10.88
C THR A 62 1.54 20.60 9.47
N TRP A 63 2.80 20.93 9.15
CA TRP A 63 3.27 21.01 7.76
C TRP A 63 4.09 19.82 7.28
N ARG A 64 4.51 18.94 8.20
CA ARG A 64 5.32 17.77 7.84
C ARG A 64 4.44 16.61 7.41
N SER A 65 4.88 15.97 6.33
CA SER A 65 4.36 14.67 5.87
C SER A 65 4.61 13.58 6.93
N PRO A 66 3.74 12.56 7.06
CA PRO A 66 2.44 12.46 6.40
C PRO A 66 1.47 13.53 6.94
N GLY A 67 0.59 14.04 6.07
CA GLY A 67 -0.45 15.00 6.48
C GLY A 67 -1.37 14.41 7.55
N ARG A 68 -2.06 15.27 8.32
CA ARG A 68 -2.80 14.88 9.54
C ARG A 68 -3.67 13.64 9.36
N ALA A 69 -4.41 13.56 8.27
CA ALA A 69 -5.32 12.45 8.01
C ALA A 69 -4.60 11.12 7.66
N MET A 70 -3.43 11.17 6.99
CA MET A 70 -2.59 9.99 6.75
C MET A 70 -1.93 9.46 8.03
N ARG A 71 -1.74 10.31 9.05
CA ARG A 71 -1.12 9.89 10.33
C ARG A 71 -1.92 8.80 11.02
N LEU A 72 -3.24 8.79 10.88
CA LEU A 72 -4.08 7.73 11.45
C LEU A 72 -3.80 6.35 10.80
N VAL A 73 -3.50 6.32 9.49
CA VAL A 73 -3.16 5.07 8.79
C VAL A 73 -1.76 4.59 9.16
N PHE A 74 -0.80 5.53 9.26
CA PHE A 74 0.55 5.23 9.72
C PHE A 74 0.53 4.69 11.15
N SER A 75 -0.24 5.33 12.03
CA SER A 75 -0.36 4.94 13.42
C SER A 75 -1.01 3.57 13.58
N ALA A 76 -2.01 3.26 12.75
CA ALA A 76 -2.62 1.94 12.71
C ALA A 76 -1.66 0.85 12.23
N ALA A 77 -0.86 1.13 11.20
CA ALA A 77 0.17 0.19 10.74
C ALA A 77 1.25 -0.04 11.82
N LEU A 78 1.67 1.02 12.52
CA LEU A 78 2.60 0.91 13.65
C LEU A 78 1.98 0.10 14.81
N ALA A 79 0.74 0.42 15.21
CA ALA A 79 0.02 -0.29 16.25
C ALA A 79 -0.10 -1.79 15.96
N ALA A 80 -0.51 -2.13 14.73
CA ALA A 80 -0.67 -3.51 14.27
C ALA A 80 0.65 -4.30 14.20
N SER A 81 1.79 -3.61 14.16
CA SER A 81 3.12 -4.22 14.09
C SER A 81 3.87 -4.13 15.42
N ASP A 82 3.19 -3.73 16.50
CA ASP A 82 3.78 -3.48 17.81
C ASP A 82 4.98 -2.51 17.76
N ARG A 83 4.75 -1.37 17.08
CA ARG A 83 5.72 -0.28 16.91
C ARG A 83 5.13 1.04 17.38
N THR A 84 6.00 2.01 17.63
CA THR A 84 5.62 3.32 18.18
C THR A 84 5.91 4.47 17.21
N ALA A 85 5.35 5.64 17.48
CA ALA A 85 5.72 6.89 16.80
C ALA A 85 7.22 7.22 16.97
N GLY A 86 7.82 6.85 18.11
CA GLY A 86 9.24 7.02 18.37
C GLY A 86 10.11 6.25 17.38
N ASN A 87 9.79 4.97 17.14
CA ASN A 87 10.50 4.16 16.13
C ASN A 87 10.43 4.82 14.75
N PHE A 88 9.24 5.29 14.36
CA PHE A 88 9.03 5.99 13.09
C PHE A 88 9.88 7.27 12.98
N PHE A 89 9.91 8.12 14.01
CA PHE A 89 10.69 9.36 13.97
C PHE A 89 12.20 9.11 13.90
N THR A 90 12.70 8.16 14.69
CA THR A 90 14.12 7.79 14.69
C THR A 90 14.56 7.32 13.31
N VAL A 91 13.85 6.36 12.71
CA VAL A 91 14.18 5.86 11.37
C VAL A 91 14.02 6.94 10.31
N ARG A 92 12.95 7.74 10.37
CA ARG A 92 12.75 8.82 9.40
C ARG A 92 13.87 9.86 9.47
N ASN A 93 14.34 10.23 10.66
CA ASN A 93 15.45 11.16 10.81
C ASN A 93 16.73 10.56 10.26
N ALA A 94 17.04 9.31 10.59
CA ALA A 94 18.21 8.60 10.05
C ALA A 94 18.19 8.54 8.51
N LEU A 95 17.04 8.21 7.89
CA LEU A 95 16.89 8.24 6.43
C LEU A 95 17.17 9.63 5.83
N ASN A 96 16.70 10.70 6.48
CA ASN A 96 16.90 12.06 5.99
C ASN A 96 18.34 12.55 6.16
N THR A 97 18.97 12.27 7.31
CA THR A 97 20.38 12.55 7.57
C THR A 97 21.25 11.80 6.55
N ARG A 98 21.02 10.49 6.39
CA ARG A 98 21.81 9.69 5.48
C ARG A 98 21.63 10.09 4.02
N ARG A 99 20.42 10.49 3.62
CA ARG A 99 20.18 11.07 2.29
C ARG A 99 21.07 12.28 2.03
N GLN A 100 21.17 13.19 3.01
CA GLN A 100 21.99 14.40 2.88
C GLN A 100 23.47 14.06 2.77
N GLU A 101 23.97 13.15 3.61
CA GLU A 101 25.36 12.69 3.58
C GLU A 101 25.74 12.01 2.27
N ARG A 102 24.87 11.15 1.74
CA ARG A 102 25.10 10.41 0.49
C ARG A 102 24.85 11.24 -0.78
N GLY A 103 24.23 12.42 -0.65
CA GLY A 103 23.74 13.17 -1.81
C GLY A 103 22.65 12.42 -2.60
N SER A 104 21.93 11.50 -1.94
CA SER A 104 20.91 10.67 -2.58
C SER A 104 19.68 11.49 -2.98
N ARG A 105 18.91 10.95 -3.91
CA ARG A 105 17.67 11.55 -4.39
C ARG A 105 16.66 11.83 -3.27
N THR A 106 15.77 12.79 -3.51
CA THR A 106 14.65 13.10 -2.62
C THR A 106 13.71 11.89 -2.48
N LEU A 107 13.38 11.55 -1.24
CA LEU A 107 12.42 10.49 -0.93
C LEU A 107 10.98 11.02 -1.00
N SER A 108 10.07 10.17 -1.46
CA SER A 108 8.65 10.46 -1.53
C SER A 108 8.11 10.82 -0.16
N HIS A 109 7.25 11.85 -0.11
CA HIS A 109 6.60 12.26 1.14
C HIS A 109 7.61 12.54 2.28
N GLY A 110 8.82 13.02 1.94
CA GLY A 110 9.89 13.33 2.89
C GLY A 110 10.40 12.10 3.66
N GLY A 111 10.44 10.94 2.98
CA GLY A 111 10.91 9.67 3.54
C GLY A 111 9.89 8.98 4.45
N SER A 112 8.68 9.51 4.59
CA SER A 112 7.69 8.98 5.54
C SER A 112 7.25 7.56 5.19
N CYS A 113 6.97 7.28 3.90
CA CYS A 113 6.52 5.95 3.50
C CYS A 113 7.63 4.90 3.65
N ALA A 114 8.88 5.25 3.30
CA ALA A 114 10.04 4.39 3.54
C ALA A 114 10.23 4.11 5.04
N ALA A 115 10.21 5.14 5.88
CA ALA A 115 10.37 4.99 7.32
C ALA A 115 9.29 4.09 7.94
N LEU A 116 8.03 4.27 7.53
CA LEU A 116 6.94 3.42 7.99
C LEU A 116 7.16 1.96 7.56
N ALA A 117 7.44 1.73 6.27
CA ALA A 117 7.62 0.40 5.73
C ALA A 117 8.78 -0.33 6.42
N LEU A 118 9.91 0.36 6.61
CA LEU A 118 11.09 -0.19 7.28
C LEU A 118 10.76 -0.61 8.71
N VAL A 119 10.14 0.27 9.50
CA VAL A 119 9.81 0.01 10.91
C VAL A 119 8.76 -1.10 11.06
N VAL A 120 7.72 -1.09 10.23
CA VAL A 120 6.63 -2.08 10.24
C VAL A 120 7.12 -3.46 9.82
N ALA A 121 8.07 -3.53 8.88
CA ALA A 121 8.71 -4.78 8.48
C ALA A 121 9.76 -5.27 9.50
N GLY A 122 9.95 -4.56 10.60
CA GLY A 122 10.82 -4.99 11.71
C GLY A 122 12.20 -4.35 11.73
N GLY A 123 12.53 -3.48 10.78
CA GLY A 123 13.82 -2.79 10.71
C GLY A 123 13.97 -1.61 11.69
N ASP A 124 15.18 -1.10 11.74
CA ASP A 124 15.68 0.02 12.55
C ASP A 124 16.67 0.90 11.77
N THR A 125 17.48 1.70 12.46
CA THR A 125 18.42 2.63 11.82
C THR A 125 19.62 1.96 11.15
N SER A 126 19.98 0.75 11.57
CA SER A 126 21.12 0.01 11.02
C SER A 126 20.92 -0.40 9.55
N GLN A 127 19.67 -0.60 9.11
CA GLN A 127 19.36 -0.96 7.72
C GLN A 127 19.24 0.25 6.77
N VAL A 128 19.48 1.48 7.24
CA VAL A 128 19.32 2.70 6.42
C VAL A 128 20.29 2.76 5.24
N ASP A 129 21.53 2.29 5.40
CA ASP A 129 22.49 2.23 4.29
C ASP A 129 22.05 1.23 3.22
N ASN A 130 21.73 0.00 3.65
CA ASN A 130 21.23 -1.05 2.78
C ASN A 130 19.94 -0.63 2.05
N PHE A 131 19.06 0.14 2.72
CA PHE A 131 17.89 0.73 2.07
C PHE A 131 18.26 1.57 0.84
N PHE A 132 19.27 2.44 0.94
CA PHE A 132 19.68 3.26 -0.21
C PHE A 132 20.35 2.43 -1.29
N ASP A 133 21.17 1.44 -0.92
CA ASP A 133 21.81 0.54 -1.88
C ASP A 133 20.77 -0.27 -2.67
N ILE A 134 19.76 -0.82 -1.98
CA ILE A 134 18.62 -1.49 -2.61
C ILE A 134 17.82 -0.50 -3.45
N LEU A 135 17.56 0.71 -2.96
CA LEU A 135 16.78 1.70 -3.68
C LEU A 135 17.42 2.06 -5.01
N ASP A 136 18.73 2.32 -5.00
CA ASP A 136 19.50 2.64 -6.20
C ASP A 136 19.48 1.47 -7.19
N GLU A 137 19.62 0.23 -6.69
CA GLU A 137 19.50 -0.97 -7.51
C GLU A 137 18.08 -1.08 -8.10
N ILE A 138 17.01 -1.12 -7.30
CA ILE A 138 15.65 -1.39 -7.83
C ILE A 138 15.00 -0.24 -8.61
N THR A 139 15.66 0.91 -8.69
CA THR A 139 15.12 2.11 -9.33
C THR A 139 14.81 1.90 -10.81
N LEU A 140 13.62 2.36 -11.22
CA LEU A 140 13.18 2.30 -12.61
C LEU A 140 13.65 3.54 -13.40
N PRO A 141 13.70 3.44 -14.74
CA PRO A 141 13.89 4.61 -15.60
C PRO A 141 12.79 5.66 -15.37
N TRP A 142 13.14 6.94 -15.43
CA TRP A 142 12.30 8.07 -14.98
C TRP A 142 10.86 8.06 -15.53
N TRP A 143 10.66 7.62 -16.79
CA TRP A 143 9.35 7.55 -17.45
C TRP A 143 8.41 6.47 -16.91
N ASN A 144 8.91 5.54 -16.09
CA ASN A 144 8.13 4.44 -15.51
C ASN A 144 8.19 4.40 -13.98
N ARG A 145 8.76 5.44 -13.35
CA ARG A 145 8.95 5.48 -11.90
C ARG A 145 7.64 5.67 -11.17
N VAL A 146 7.55 4.99 -10.03
CA VAL A 146 6.55 5.28 -8.99
C VAL A 146 7.30 5.42 -7.68
N PRO A 147 7.89 6.61 -7.38
CA PRO A 147 8.85 6.77 -6.30
C PRO A 147 8.32 6.27 -4.94
N ALA A 148 7.07 6.52 -4.60
CA ALA A 148 6.50 6.07 -3.33
C ALA A 148 6.44 4.54 -3.19
N ARG A 149 6.35 3.80 -4.29
CA ARG A 149 6.40 2.33 -4.28
C ARG A 149 7.82 1.81 -4.21
N GLU A 150 8.74 2.42 -4.94
CA GLU A 150 10.17 2.11 -4.88
C GLU A 150 10.69 2.28 -3.45
N ASP A 151 10.37 3.41 -2.82
CA ASP A 151 10.76 3.73 -1.45
C ASP A 151 10.22 2.72 -0.42
N VAL A 152 8.96 2.30 -0.54
CA VAL A 152 8.36 1.29 0.36
C VAL A 152 8.95 -0.10 0.10
N LEU A 153 9.17 -0.45 -1.17
CA LEU A 153 9.69 -1.76 -1.52
C LEU A 153 11.14 -1.92 -1.06
N ALA A 154 12.01 -0.93 -1.32
CA ALA A 154 13.39 -0.93 -0.86
C ALA A 154 13.46 -0.99 0.68
N ALA A 155 12.60 -0.22 1.37
CA ALA A 155 12.54 -0.23 2.82
C ALA A 155 12.12 -1.59 3.38
N THR A 156 11.20 -2.29 2.71
CA THR A 156 10.75 -3.61 3.14
C THR A 156 11.84 -4.65 2.92
N PHE A 157 12.49 -4.66 1.76
CA PHE A 157 13.63 -5.54 1.50
C PHE A 157 14.79 -5.32 2.49
N ALA A 158 15.12 -4.06 2.78
CA ALA A 158 16.16 -3.72 3.73
C ALA A 158 15.83 -4.24 5.14
N ALA A 159 14.58 -4.05 5.59
CA ALA A 159 14.12 -4.53 6.88
C ALA A 159 14.13 -6.07 6.99
N THR A 160 13.88 -6.79 5.90
CA THR A 160 13.97 -8.26 5.86
C THR A 160 15.40 -8.79 5.68
N GLY A 161 16.42 -7.91 5.65
CA GLY A 161 17.82 -8.30 5.55
C GLY A 161 18.27 -8.74 4.15
N GLU A 162 17.52 -8.37 3.11
CA GLU A 162 17.88 -8.69 1.72
C GLU A 162 19.03 -7.81 1.24
N THR A 163 19.80 -8.31 0.28
CA THR A 163 20.83 -7.54 -0.43
C THR A 163 20.24 -6.81 -1.65
N PRO A 164 20.95 -5.81 -2.23
CA PRO A 164 20.56 -5.21 -3.51
C PRO A 164 20.34 -6.25 -4.62
N GLU A 165 21.24 -7.23 -4.73
CA GLU A 165 21.17 -8.31 -5.71
C GLU A 165 19.94 -9.21 -5.49
N ASP A 166 19.61 -9.51 -4.23
CA ASP A 166 18.41 -10.29 -3.91
C ASP A 166 17.13 -9.54 -4.25
N ALA A 167 17.07 -8.24 -3.94
CA ALA A 167 15.95 -7.38 -4.28
C ALA A 167 15.72 -7.32 -5.80
N ARG A 168 16.81 -7.15 -6.58
CA ARG A 168 16.76 -7.21 -8.06
C ARG A 168 16.25 -8.56 -8.53
N ARG A 169 16.85 -9.65 -8.06
CA ARG A 169 16.53 -11.02 -8.45
C ARG A 169 15.05 -11.34 -8.20
N LYS A 170 14.51 -10.99 -7.03
CA LYS A 170 13.09 -11.19 -6.71
C LYS A 170 12.16 -10.39 -7.62
N LEU A 171 12.52 -9.15 -7.96
CA LEU A 171 11.77 -8.35 -8.93
C LEU A 171 11.79 -8.98 -10.33
N ASP A 172 12.95 -9.43 -10.79
CA ASP A 172 13.07 -10.05 -12.11
C ASP A 172 12.34 -11.38 -12.21
N GLN A 173 12.41 -12.21 -11.17
CA GLN A 173 11.60 -13.43 -11.04
C GLN A 173 10.10 -13.11 -11.11
N SER A 174 9.66 -12.06 -10.41
CA SER A 174 8.26 -11.62 -10.44
C SER A 174 7.84 -11.15 -11.82
N ARG A 175 8.66 -10.32 -12.48
CA ARG A 175 8.42 -9.83 -13.84
C ARG A 175 8.33 -10.97 -14.83
N LEU A 176 9.26 -11.93 -14.75
CA LEU A 176 9.29 -13.10 -15.61
C LEU A 176 8.02 -13.93 -15.43
N ALA A 177 7.67 -14.27 -14.20
CA ALA A 177 6.45 -15.05 -13.91
C ALA A 177 5.19 -14.37 -14.45
N LEU A 178 5.05 -13.05 -14.24
CA LEU A 178 3.91 -12.27 -14.75
C LEU A 178 3.85 -12.25 -16.28
N ARG A 179 4.99 -12.10 -16.96
CA ARG A 179 5.06 -12.14 -18.44
C ARG A 179 4.71 -13.52 -18.97
N SER A 180 5.28 -14.57 -18.38
CA SER A 180 4.99 -15.97 -18.75
C SER A 180 3.52 -16.34 -18.54
N ALA A 181 2.85 -15.72 -17.55
CA ALA A 181 1.41 -15.87 -17.32
C ALA A 181 0.53 -15.12 -18.34
N GLY A 182 1.11 -14.35 -19.28
CA GLY A 182 0.37 -13.61 -20.30
C GLY A 182 -0.24 -12.30 -19.82
N ILE A 183 0.29 -11.71 -18.74
CA ILE A 183 -0.18 -10.41 -18.24
C ILE A 183 0.32 -9.29 -19.17
N PRO A 184 -0.51 -8.32 -19.56
CA PRO A 184 -0.09 -7.27 -20.48
C PRO A 184 1.09 -6.45 -19.94
N GLY A 185 2.07 -6.16 -20.81
CA GLY A 185 3.37 -5.58 -20.41
C GLY A 185 3.28 -4.32 -19.54
N HIS A 186 2.37 -3.39 -19.83
CA HIS A 186 2.19 -2.16 -19.07
C HIS A 186 1.66 -2.37 -17.63
N HIS A 187 1.20 -3.57 -17.28
CA HIS A 187 0.80 -3.93 -15.92
C HIS A 187 1.86 -4.73 -15.16
N VAL A 188 2.80 -5.37 -15.87
CA VAL A 188 3.79 -6.26 -15.29
C VAL A 188 4.61 -5.55 -14.21
N GLU A 189 5.16 -4.37 -14.53
CA GLU A 189 6.07 -3.68 -13.61
C GLU A 189 5.39 -3.32 -12.28
N ARG A 190 4.20 -2.72 -12.37
CA ARG A 190 3.43 -2.31 -11.20
C ARG A 190 2.93 -3.48 -10.36
N ALA A 191 2.69 -4.64 -10.98
CA ALA A 191 2.30 -5.85 -10.28
C ALA A 191 3.52 -6.53 -9.64
N ALA A 192 4.67 -6.55 -10.33
CA ALA A 192 5.91 -7.15 -9.83
C ALA A 192 6.33 -6.53 -8.48
N GLN A 193 6.30 -5.19 -8.38
CA GLN A 193 6.60 -4.45 -7.14
C GLN A 193 5.65 -4.74 -5.97
N GLU A 194 4.48 -5.35 -6.23
CA GLU A 194 3.48 -5.68 -5.20
C GLU A 194 3.52 -7.16 -4.80
N ILE A 195 4.16 -8.03 -5.59
CA ILE A 195 4.17 -9.48 -5.35
C ILE A 195 5.56 -10.04 -5.02
N CYS A 196 6.64 -9.30 -5.31
CA CYS A 196 8.02 -9.76 -5.17
C CYS A 196 8.48 -10.01 -3.74
N LEU A 197 7.69 -9.61 -2.73
CA LEU A 197 7.94 -9.90 -1.33
C LEU A 197 7.46 -11.29 -0.89
N GLY A 198 6.61 -11.94 -1.70
CA GLY A 198 6.08 -13.27 -1.41
C GLY A 198 6.62 -14.36 -2.35
N PRO A 199 6.39 -15.64 -2.03
CA PRO A 199 6.71 -16.73 -2.95
C PRO A 199 5.84 -16.63 -4.22
N ILE A 200 6.44 -16.93 -5.37
CA ILE A 200 5.76 -16.90 -6.67
C ILE A 200 5.90 -18.25 -7.35
N ASN A 201 4.76 -18.93 -7.56
CA ASN A 201 4.69 -20.11 -8.41
C ASN A 201 4.18 -19.69 -9.80
N GLY A 202 5.07 -19.70 -10.80
CA GLY A 202 4.75 -19.24 -12.16
C GLY A 202 3.65 -20.07 -12.85
N GLY A 203 3.61 -21.39 -12.62
CA GLY A 203 2.60 -22.27 -13.21
C GLY A 203 1.20 -22.01 -12.62
N GLU A 204 1.13 -21.85 -11.30
CA GLU A 204 -0.13 -21.51 -10.61
C GLU A 204 -0.62 -20.11 -10.98
N LEU A 205 0.29 -19.14 -11.15
CA LEU A 205 -0.04 -17.77 -11.54
C LEU A 205 -0.75 -17.71 -12.90
N ALA A 206 -0.26 -18.43 -13.91
CA ALA A 206 -0.87 -18.43 -15.24
C ALA A 206 -2.31 -19.00 -15.23
N ALA A 207 -2.50 -20.12 -14.52
CA ALA A 207 -3.81 -20.74 -14.34
C ALA A 207 -4.76 -19.82 -13.56
N ALA A 208 -4.28 -19.24 -12.45
CA ALA A 208 -5.04 -18.32 -11.63
C ALA A 208 -5.41 -17.04 -12.39
N TRP A 209 -4.50 -16.47 -13.18
CA TRP A 209 -4.74 -15.30 -14.02
C TRP A 209 -5.86 -15.55 -15.04
N THR A 210 -5.80 -16.67 -15.74
CA THR A 210 -6.80 -17.07 -16.75
C THR A 210 -8.17 -17.28 -16.11
N SER A 211 -8.21 -18.03 -15.00
CA SER A 211 -9.41 -18.33 -14.24
C SER A 211 -10.06 -17.05 -13.68
N LEU A 212 -9.25 -16.17 -13.07
CA LEU A 212 -9.72 -14.91 -12.49
C LEU A 212 -10.27 -13.96 -13.57
N ASN A 213 -9.57 -13.78 -14.70
CA ASN A 213 -10.07 -12.92 -15.78
C ASN A 213 -11.39 -13.42 -16.36
N THR A 214 -11.53 -14.74 -16.51
CA THR A 214 -12.78 -15.35 -17.00
C THR A 214 -13.92 -15.11 -16.01
N ALA A 215 -13.68 -15.36 -14.72
CA ALA A 215 -14.68 -15.16 -13.67
C ALA A 215 -15.11 -13.68 -13.54
N VAL A 216 -14.18 -12.74 -13.69
CA VAL A 216 -14.46 -11.29 -13.61
C VAL A 216 -15.30 -10.79 -14.79
N ARG A 217 -15.10 -11.30 -16.01
CA ARG A 217 -15.88 -10.87 -17.21
C ARG A 217 -17.38 -11.08 -17.05
N GLY A 218 -17.76 -12.16 -16.37
CA GLY A 218 -19.16 -12.49 -16.05
C GLY A 218 -19.78 -11.67 -14.91
N ARG A 219 -19.02 -10.79 -14.25
CA ARG A 219 -19.44 -10.09 -13.02
C ARG A 219 -19.46 -8.58 -13.21
N PRO A 220 -20.64 -7.96 -13.42
CA PRO A 220 -20.76 -6.51 -13.63
C PRO A 220 -20.12 -5.66 -12.54
N VAL A 221 -20.20 -6.10 -11.27
CA VAL A 221 -19.62 -5.39 -10.11
C VAL A 221 -18.11 -5.24 -10.18
N LEU A 222 -17.42 -6.10 -10.95
CA LEU A 222 -15.96 -6.13 -11.05
C LEU A 222 -15.40 -5.46 -12.31
N ARG A 223 -16.24 -5.11 -13.31
CA ARG A 223 -15.80 -4.61 -14.62
C ARG A 223 -14.95 -3.34 -14.55
N SER A 224 -15.17 -2.48 -13.56
CA SER A 224 -14.46 -1.20 -13.40
C SER A 224 -13.66 -1.08 -12.10
N GLY A 225 -13.59 -2.14 -11.30
CA GLY A 225 -13.10 -2.08 -9.93
C GLY A 225 -11.59 -1.95 -9.83
N VAL A 226 -10.88 -3.07 -9.92
CA VAL A 226 -9.46 -3.15 -9.50
C VAL A 226 -8.46 -2.94 -10.65
N GLY A 227 -8.92 -3.06 -11.90
CA GLY A 227 -8.08 -3.02 -13.09
C GLY A 227 -7.13 -4.21 -13.20
N LYS A 228 -6.48 -4.36 -14.36
CA LYS A 228 -5.64 -5.54 -14.66
C LYS A 228 -4.41 -5.67 -13.76
N THR A 229 -3.78 -4.56 -13.32
CA THR A 229 -2.66 -4.62 -12.37
C THR A 229 -3.08 -5.27 -11.05
N GLY A 230 -4.20 -4.85 -10.45
CA GLY A 230 -4.60 -5.46 -9.19
C GLY A 230 -5.16 -6.89 -9.37
N LEU A 231 -5.76 -7.22 -10.52
CA LEU A 231 -6.08 -8.61 -10.84
C LEU A 231 -4.82 -9.48 -10.95
N ALA A 232 -3.73 -8.97 -11.52
CA ALA A 232 -2.45 -9.69 -11.57
C ALA A 232 -1.87 -9.94 -10.17
N VAL A 233 -1.96 -8.94 -9.29
CA VAL A 233 -1.56 -9.06 -7.88
C VAL A 233 -2.42 -10.07 -7.12
N LEU A 234 -3.72 -10.12 -7.38
CA LEU A 234 -4.62 -11.12 -6.79
C LEU A 234 -4.36 -12.54 -7.34
N ALA A 235 -4.09 -12.66 -8.64
CA ALA A 235 -3.77 -13.94 -9.27
C ALA A 235 -2.47 -14.57 -8.74
N SER A 236 -1.51 -13.77 -8.25
CA SER A 236 -0.27 -14.29 -7.67
C SER A 236 -0.47 -15.05 -6.37
N ARG A 237 -1.66 -15.01 -5.78
CA ARG A 237 -2.03 -15.77 -4.57
C ARG A 237 -2.71 -17.10 -4.90
N GLY A 238 -2.80 -17.45 -6.18
CA GLY A 238 -3.45 -18.67 -6.65
C GLY A 238 -4.98 -18.57 -6.64
N ARG A 239 -5.64 -19.68 -6.97
CA ARG A 239 -7.09 -19.90 -6.80
C ARG A 239 -7.99 -18.86 -7.49
N GLY A 240 -7.73 -18.57 -8.76
CA GLY A 240 -8.36 -17.46 -9.49
C GLY A 240 -9.90 -17.36 -9.38
N ARG A 241 -10.64 -18.48 -9.42
CA ARG A 241 -12.10 -18.47 -9.27
C ARG A 241 -12.55 -18.08 -7.86
N GLU A 242 -11.96 -18.69 -6.83
CA GLU A 242 -12.25 -18.36 -5.43
C GLU A 242 -11.90 -16.90 -5.13
N THR A 243 -10.76 -16.44 -5.64
CA THR A 243 -10.34 -15.04 -5.51
C THR A 243 -11.34 -14.07 -6.16
N ALA A 244 -12.02 -14.46 -7.24
CA ALA A 244 -13.09 -13.67 -7.84
C ALA A 244 -14.34 -13.60 -6.94
N ASP A 245 -14.69 -14.67 -6.23
CA ASP A 245 -15.78 -14.72 -5.25
C ASP A 245 -15.48 -13.86 -4.01
N MET A 246 -14.26 -13.97 -3.48
CA MET A 246 -13.77 -13.10 -2.41
C MET A 246 -13.77 -11.64 -2.83
N LEU A 247 -13.39 -11.34 -4.08
CA LEU A 247 -13.37 -9.97 -4.59
C LEU A 247 -14.78 -9.37 -4.69
N VAL A 248 -15.78 -10.14 -5.14
CA VAL A 248 -17.19 -9.70 -5.11
C VAL A 248 -17.61 -9.37 -3.68
N SER A 249 -17.38 -10.30 -2.75
CA SER A 249 -17.74 -10.13 -1.34
C SER A 249 -17.08 -8.89 -0.72
N SER A 250 -15.81 -8.65 -1.05
CA SER A 250 -15.09 -7.44 -0.65
C SER A 250 -15.71 -6.16 -1.22
N PHE A 251 -16.10 -6.15 -2.50
CA PHE A 251 -16.76 -5.00 -3.09
C PHE A 251 -18.13 -4.73 -2.46
N GLU A 252 -18.89 -5.78 -2.16
CA GLU A 252 -20.18 -5.65 -1.48
C GLU A 252 -20.02 -5.07 -0.08
N ALA A 253 -19.06 -5.58 0.70
CA ALA A 253 -18.72 -5.03 2.02
C ALA A 253 -18.30 -3.56 1.93
N VAL A 254 -17.42 -3.20 0.99
CA VAL A 254 -16.97 -1.81 0.78
C VAL A 254 -18.10 -0.90 0.29
N ARG A 255 -19.04 -1.41 -0.52
CA ARG A 255 -20.22 -0.67 -0.99
C ARG A 255 -21.24 -0.40 0.12
N ALA A 256 -21.30 -1.27 1.13
CA ALA A 256 -22.20 -1.12 2.28
C ALA A 256 -21.73 -0.01 3.25
N LEU A 257 -20.45 0.38 3.21
CA LEU A 257 -19.89 1.41 4.08
C LEU A 257 -20.56 2.78 3.88
N ARG A 258 -20.67 3.56 4.96
CA ARG A 258 -21.24 4.92 4.96
C ARG A 258 -20.24 5.93 5.55
N PRO A 259 -19.90 7.02 4.83
CA PRO A 259 -20.28 7.35 3.45
C PRO A 259 -19.66 6.39 2.42
N ARG A 260 -20.33 6.12 1.31
CA ARG A 260 -19.86 5.12 0.34
C ARG A 260 -18.59 5.59 -0.37
N PRO A 261 -17.47 4.84 -0.34
CA PRO A 261 -16.27 5.19 -1.10
C PRO A 261 -16.52 4.98 -2.60
N SER A 262 -15.87 5.78 -3.44
CA SER A 262 -16.02 5.73 -4.90
C SER A 262 -14.67 5.57 -5.62
N GLY A 263 -14.73 5.18 -6.89
CA GLY A 263 -13.58 5.10 -7.79
C GLY A 263 -12.41 4.27 -7.25
N GLN A 264 -11.20 4.82 -7.40
CA GLN A 264 -9.95 4.15 -7.02
C GLN A 264 -9.86 3.80 -5.53
N VAL A 265 -10.50 4.57 -4.66
CA VAL A 265 -10.51 4.29 -3.21
C VAL A 265 -11.28 3.01 -2.93
N SER A 266 -12.50 2.88 -3.46
CA SER A 266 -13.30 1.65 -3.31
C SER A 266 -12.58 0.44 -3.88
N ALA A 267 -11.90 0.61 -5.01
CA ALA A 267 -11.13 -0.45 -5.65
C ALA A 267 -9.96 -0.95 -4.80
N ARG A 268 -9.17 -0.02 -4.23
CA ARG A 268 -8.02 -0.35 -3.38
C ARG A 268 -8.46 -0.98 -2.07
N LEU A 269 -9.52 -0.47 -1.44
CA LEU A 269 -10.11 -1.08 -0.24
C LEU A 269 -10.55 -2.53 -0.51
N ALA A 270 -11.32 -2.75 -1.59
CA ALA A 270 -11.80 -4.09 -1.93
C ALA A 270 -10.66 -5.05 -2.31
N MET A 271 -9.65 -4.57 -3.03
CA MET A 271 -8.46 -5.35 -3.38
C MET A 271 -7.70 -5.80 -2.13
N ARG A 272 -7.42 -4.90 -1.19
CA ARG A 272 -6.70 -5.24 0.05
C ARG A 272 -7.51 -6.15 0.96
N LEU A 273 -8.81 -5.92 1.08
CA LEU A 273 -9.69 -6.82 1.83
C LEU A 273 -9.72 -8.23 1.21
N THR A 274 -9.62 -8.33 -0.12
CA THR A 274 -9.49 -9.62 -0.82
C THR A 274 -8.13 -10.28 -0.54
N GLN A 275 -7.03 -9.51 -0.56
CA GLN A 275 -5.71 -10.03 -0.22
C GLN A 275 -5.62 -10.55 1.22
N ALA A 276 -6.24 -9.84 2.17
CA ALA A 276 -6.33 -10.29 3.56
C ALA A 276 -7.10 -11.62 3.66
N GLN A 277 -8.18 -11.81 2.88
CA GLN A 277 -8.89 -13.08 2.81
C GLN A 277 -8.05 -14.22 2.24
N THR A 278 -7.06 -13.92 1.39
CA THR A 278 -6.09 -14.92 0.89
C THR A 278 -4.90 -15.15 1.84
N GLY A 279 -4.92 -14.56 3.04
CA GLY A 279 -3.85 -14.71 4.05
C GLY A 279 -2.63 -13.81 3.84
N SER A 280 -2.69 -12.84 2.91
CA SER A 280 -1.63 -11.85 2.72
C SER A 280 -1.87 -10.64 3.61
N THR A 281 -0.97 -10.42 4.56
CA THR A 281 -1.10 -9.44 5.64
C THR A 281 0.12 -8.55 5.73
N GLU A 282 0.13 -7.43 5.00
CA GLU A 282 1.21 -6.44 5.03
C GLU A 282 0.70 -5.12 5.65
N PRO A 283 1.01 -4.81 6.92
CA PRO A 283 0.47 -3.62 7.59
C PRO A 283 0.84 -2.29 6.90
N HIS A 284 1.98 -2.23 6.20
CA HIS A 284 2.42 -1.04 5.45
C HIS A 284 1.72 -0.86 4.10
N ALA A 285 1.05 -1.90 3.57
CA ALA A 285 0.45 -1.86 2.23
C ALA A 285 -0.71 -0.86 2.13
N ALA A 286 -1.48 -0.68 3.20
CA ALA A 286 -2.56 0.31 3.27
C ALA A 286 -2.03 1.75 3.21
N ALA A 287 -0.93 2.05 3.92
CA ALA A 287 -0.28 3.35 3.88
C ALA A 287 0.33 3.64 2.49
N ARG A 288 0.97 2.64 1.87
CA ARG A 288 1.47 2.72 0.50
C ARG A 288 0.36 3.04 -0.51
N ASP A 289 -0.76 2.33 -0.43
CA ASP A 289 -1.91 2.55 -1.31
C ASP A 289 -2.49 3.96 -1.18
N LEU A 290 -2.64 4.44 0.05
CA LEU A 290 -3.14 5.78 0.32
C LEU A 290 -2.19 6.86 -0.19
N ALA A 291 -0.89 6.71 0.04
CA ALA A 291 0.12 7.62 -0.50
C ALA A 291 0.06 7.66 -2.04
N ALA A 292 -0.08 6.50 -2.69
CA ALA A 292 -0.22 6.41 -4.15
C ALA A 292 -1.52 7.05 -4.66
N ILE A 293 -2.65 6.92 -3.95
CA ILE A 293 -3.92 7.58 -4.29
C ILE A 293 -3.75 9.10 -4.22
N LEU A 294 -3.17 9.61 -3.13
CA LEU A 294 -2.98 11.06 -2.94
C LEU A 294 -1.98 11.64 -3.94
N ALA A 295 -0.90 10.92 -4.26
CA ALA A 295 0.05 11.31 -5.29
C ALA A 295 -0.60 11.39 -6.68
N ALA A 296 -1.46 10.41 -7.02
CA ALA A 296 -2.20 10.43 -8.29
C ALA A 296 -3.19 11.62 -8.36
N GLN A 297 -3.87 11.94 -7.26
CA GLN A 297 -4.75 13.11 -7.19
C GLN A 297 -3.97 14.42 -7.35
N ALA A 298 -2.80 14.54 -6.72
CA ALA A 298 -1.94 15.71 -6.84
C ALA A 298 -1.36 15.88 -8.27
N ALA A 299 -1.01 14.77 -8.94
CA ALA A 299 -0.50 14.80 -10.32
C ALA A 299 -1.57 15.25 -11.34
N ILE A 300 -2.85 14.87 -11.15
CA ILE A 300 -3.96 15.33 -12.00
C ILE A 300 -4.18 16.84 -11.85
N ILE A 301 -4.03 17.38 -10.64
CA ILE A 301 -4.13 18.83 -10.39
C ILE A 301 -2.94 19.58 -11.02
N ALA A 302 -1.72 19.02 -10.96
CA ALA A 302 -0.54 19.62 -11.60
C ALA A 302 -0.62 19.61 -13.13
N VAL A 303 -1.17 18.55 -13.73
CA VAL A 303 -1.42 18.47 -15.18
C VAL A 303 -2.53 19.44 -15.61
N ALA A 304 -3.62 19.54 -14.84
CA ALA A 304 -4.69 20.51 -15.11
C ALA A 304 -4.21 21.96 -14.98
N ALA A 305 -3.39 22.26 -13.97
CA ALA A 305 -2.76 23.58 -13.80
C ALA A 305 -1.77 23.90 -14.92
N GLY A 306 -1.00 22.91 -15.39
CA GLY A 306 -0.10 23.03 -16.55
C GLY A 306 -0.85 23.25 -17.87
N SER A 307 -2.03 22.64 -18.04
CA SER A 307 -2.89 22.86 -19.22
C SER A 307 -3.56 24.25 -19.21
N THR A 308 -3.93 24.80 -18.06
CA THR A 308 -4.41 26.19 -17.97
C THR A 308 -3.31 27.22 -18.19
N ALA A 309 -2.07 26.95 -17.78
CA ALA A 309 -0.94 27.85 -18.02
C ALA A 309 -0.54 27.91 -19.50
N ALA A 310 -0.64 26.78 -20.23
CA ALA A 310 -0.38 26.75 -21.67
C ALA A 310 -1.44 27.50 -22.50
N ILE A 311 -2.70 27.57 -22.03
CA ILE A 311 -3.76 28.36 -22.69
C ILE A 311 -3.60 29.86 -22.36
N ALA A 312 -3.19 30.20 -21.13
CA ALA A 312 -2.93 31.60 -20.75
C ALA A 312 -1.66 32.19 -21.40
N ALA A 313 -0.67 31.36 -21.76
CA ALA A 313 0.52 31.81 -22.51
C ALA A 313 0.30 31.85 -24.04
N ALA A 314 -0.85 31.35 -24.51
CA ALA A 314 -1.25 31.38 -25.92
C ALA A 314 -2.45 32.33 -26.19
N SER A 315 -2.82 33.16 -25.20
CA SER A 315 -3.85 34.20 -25.27
C SER A 315 -3.23 35.59 -25.36
#